data_AF-A0A8B5VDX4-F1
#
_entry.id   AF-A0A8B5VDX4-F1
#
_cell.length_a   1.000
_cell.length_b   1.000
_cell.length_c   1.000
_cell.angle_alpha   90.00
_cell.angle_beta   90.00
_cell.angle_gamma   90.00
#
_symmetry.space_group_name_H-M   'P 1'
#
loop_
_entity.id
_entity.type
_entity.pdbx_description
1 polymer ?
#
loop_
_entity_poly.entity_id
_entity_poly.type
_entity_poly.pdbx_seq_one_letter_code
_entity_poly.pdbx_strand_id
1 'polypeptide(L)'
;ELRKQGIFVSAGGVRSIWLRHHLANFKQRLIALEKLVAEQGIILSETQVQALERKKEDEIACGEIETVHPGYLGSQDTFYVGNLKGVGRIYQQTFIDTYSKVAFAKLYTM
;
A
#
# COMPACT_ATOMS: atom_id res chain seq x y z
N GLU A 1 24.55 -18.23 -0.13
CA GLU A 1 25.65 -17.34 0.31
C GLU A 1 26.23 -17.69 1.67
N LEU A 2 25.59 -17.43 2.83
CA LEU A 2 26.20 -17.72 4.16
C LEU A 2 26.66 -19.17 4.36
N ARG A 3 25.86 -20.15 3.91
CA ARG A 3 26.26 -21.57 3.98
C ARG A 3 27.50 -21.90 3.13
N LYS A 4 27.72 -21.19 2.01
CA LYS A 4 28.92 -21.36 1.18
C LYS A 4 30.19 -20.88 1.89
N GLN A 5 30.03 -19.98 2.87
CA GLN A 5 31.10 -19.48 3.73
C GLN A 5 31.23 -20.30 5.03
N GLY A 6 30.56 -21.46 5.15
CA GLY A 6 30.58 -22.31 6.33
C GLY A 6 29.75 -21.79 7.51
N ILE A 7 29.00 -20.70 7.33
CA ILE A 7 28.18 -20.10 8.38
C ILE A 7 26.77 -20.70 8.34
N PHE A 8 26.39 -21.38 9.42
CA PHE A 8 25.04 -21.92 9.58
C PHE A 8 24.19 -21.01 10.47
N VAL A 9 23.06 -20.54 9.93
CA VAL A 9 22.04 -19.79 10.67
C VAL A 9 20.68 -20.37 10.32
N SER A 10 19.84 -20.62 11.32
CA SER A 10 18.46 -21.09 11.11
C SER A 10 17.58 -19.98 10.52
N ALA A 11 16.47 -20.34 9.88
CA ALA A 11 15.52 -19.35 9.34
C ALA A 11 14.99 -18.40 10.44
N GLY A 12 14.71 -18.92 11.63
CA GLY A 12 14.35 -18.12 12.79
C GLY A 12 15.47 -17.15 13.23
N GLY A 13 16.72 -17.63 13.22
CA GLY A 13 17.90 -16.79 13.51
C GLY A 13 18.06 -15.64 12.52
N VAL A 14 17.86 -15.89 11.22
CA VAL A 14 17.86 -14.85 10.18
C VAL A 14 16.80 -13.79 10.46
N ARG A 15 15.57 -14.22 10.80
CA ARG A 15 14.49 -13.29 11.16
C ARG A 15 14.82 -12.44 12.39
N SER A 16 15.36 -13.05 13.44
CA SER A 16 15.76 -12.32 14.66
C SER A 16 16.89 -11.33 14.40
N ILE A 17 17.85 -11.65 13.51
CA ILE A 17 18.87 -10.70 13.07
C ILE A 17 18.21 -9.53 12.32
N TRP A 18 17.32 -9.80 11.37
CA TRP A 18 16.63 -8.74 10.65
C TRP A 18 15.83 -7.81 11.57
N LEU A 19 15.15 -8.35 12.57
CA LEU A 19 14.43 -7.52 13.54
C LEU A 19 15.36 -6.60 14.34
N ARG A 20 16.50 -7.11 14.81
CA ARG A 20 17.49 -6.32 15.56
C ARG A 20 18.13 -5.20 14.75
N HIS A 21 18.26 -5.39 13.44
CA HIS A 21 18.86 -4.41 12.53
C HIS A 21 17.83 -3.57 11.78
N HIS A 22 16.53 -3.64 12.13
CA HIS A 22 15.45 -2.95 11.42
C HIS A 22 15.43 -3.26 9.92
N LEU A 23 15.58 -4.54 9.55
CA LEU A 23 15.56 -5.08 8.19
C LEU A 23 14.45 -6.14 7.99
N ALA A 24 13.47 -6.19 8.89
CA ALA A 24 12.49 -7.27 8.97
C ALA A 24 11.49 -7.28 7.82
N ASN A 25 11.21 -6.12 7.23
CA ASN A 25 10.34 -6.00 6.06
C ASN A 25 11.06 -5.33 4.88
N PHE A 26 10.40 -5.32 3.72
CA PHE A 26 11.03 -4.81 2.51
C PHE A 26 11.20 -3.29 2.52
N LYS A 27 10.26 -2.52 3.10
CA LYS A 27 10.38 -1.06 3.28
C LYS A 27 11.59 -0.69 4.13
N GLN A 28 11.78 -1.40 5.23
CA GLN A 28 12.93 -1.27 6.12
C GLN A 28 14.26 -1.54 5.41
N ARG A 29 14.33 -2.60 4.60
CA ARG A 29 15.52 -2.92 3.79
C ARG A 29 15.79 -1.88 2.70
N LEU A 30 14.73 -1.26 2.15
CA LEU A 30 14.84 -0.19 1.16
C LEU A 30 15.53 1.05 1.75
N ILE A 31 15.03 1.53 2.89
CA ILE A 31 15.59 2.68 3.61
C ILE A 31 17.05 2.43 4.01
N ALA A 32 17.35 1.21 4.48
CA ALA A 32 18.72 0.84 4.83
C ALA A 32 19.66 0.83 3.61
N LEU A 33 19.16 0.39 2.44
CA LEU A 33 19.91 0.40 1.20
C LEU A 33 20.18 1.83 0.71
N GLU A 34 19.18 2.72 0.74
CA GLU A 34 19.33 4.13 0.38
C GLU A 34 20.41 4.81 1.25
N LYS A 35 20.38 4.56 2.56
CA LYS A 35 21.38 5.08 3.49
C LYS A 35 22.78 4.54 3.18
N LEU A 36 22.90 3.24 2.92
CA LEU A 36 24.17 2.60 2.58
C LEU A 36 24.76 3.17 1.28
N VAL A 37 23.91 3.36 0.26
CA VAL A 37 24.28 3.96 -1.03
C VAL A 37 24.79 5.37 -0.84
N ALA A 38 24.11 6.19 -0.03
CA ALA A 38 24.52 7.56 0.26
C ALA A 38 25.84 7.64 1.06
N GLU A 39 26.05 6.75 2.03
CA GLU A 39 27.24 6.75 2.88
C GLU A 39 28.48 6.17 2.18
N GLN A 40 28.30 5.11 1.38
CA GLN A 40 29.41 4.36 0.77
C GLN A 40 29.61 4.68 -0.72
N GLY A 41 28.77 5.53 -1.31
CA GLY A 41 28.87 5.90 -2.72
C GLY A 41 28.61 4.72 -3.67
N ILE A 42 27.79 3.75 -3.27
CA ILE A 42 27.53 2.54 -4.06
C ILE A 42 26.71 2.93 -5.29
N ILE A 43 27.27 2.69 -6.47
CA ILE A 43 26.56 2.91 -7.73
C ILE A 43 25.64 1.71 -7.98
N LEU A 44 24.33 1.94 -7.97
CA LEU A 44 23.33 0.94 -8.30
C LEU A 44 23.28 0.71 -9.82
N SER A 45 23.00 -0.52 -10.25
CA SER A 45 22.74 -0.79 -11.66
C SER A 45 21.38 -0.22 -12.07
N GLU A 46 21.19 0.06 -13.37
CA GLU A 46 19.93 0.58 -13.90
C GLU A 46 18.72 -0.32 -13.56
N THR A 47 18.92 -1.65 -13.59
CA THR A 47 17.93 -2.64 -13.17
C THR A 47 17.56 -2.55 -11.68
N GLN A 48 18.50 -2.17 -10.83
CA GLN A 48 18.25 -1.95 -9.40
C GLN A 48 17.49 -0.65 -9.19
N VAL A 49 17.86 0.44 -9.88
CA VAL A 49 17.16 1.73 -9.82
C VAL A 49 15.70 1.58 -10.26
N GLN A 50 15.44 0.92 -11.39
CA GLN A 50 14.07 0.66 -11.86
C GLN A 50 13.24 -0.15 -10.86
N ALA A 51 13.85 -1.12 -10.16
CA ALA A 51 13.16 -1.89 -9.14
C ALA A 51 12.80 -1.04 -7.89
N LEU A 52 13.62 -0.03 -7.56
CA LEU A 52 13.33 0.93 -6.48
C LEU A 52 12.19 1.88 -6.89
N GLU A 53 12.24 2.43 -8.10
CA GLU A 53 11.26 3.36 -8.63
C GLU A 53 9.88 2.73 -8.77
N ARG A 54 9.79 1.55 -9.39
CA ARG A 54 8.52 0.82 -9.55
C ARG A 54 7.86 0.52 -8.22
N LYS A 55 8.64 0.18 -7.19
CA LYS A 55 8.08 -0.06 -5.86
C LYS A 55 7.58 1.23 -5.19
N LYS A 56 8.26 2.35 -5.39
CA LYS A 56 7.81 3.65 -4.91
C LYS A 56 6.48 4.04 -5.57
N GLU A 57 6.36 3.78 -6.87
CA GLU A 57 5.10 3.95 -7.62
C GLU A 57 4.00 3.01 -7.12
N ASP A 58 4.30 1.74 -6.85
CA ASP A 58 3.36 0.78 -6.28
C ASP A 58 2.89 1.21 -4.87
N GLU A 59 3.79 1.78 -4.03
CA GLU A 59 3.41 2.33 -2.71
C GLU A 59 2.53 3.58 -2.84
N ILE A 60 2.74 4.43 -3.86
CA ILE A 60 1.89 5.60 -4.16
C ILE A 60 0.53 5.17 -4.73
N ALA A 61 0.53 4.15 -5.59
CA ALA A 61 -0.67 3.62 -6.23
C ALA A 61 -1.56 2.81 -5.26
N CYS A 62 -1.00 2.29 -4.17
CA CYS A 62 -1.72 1.53 -3.14
C CYS A 62 -2.54 2.40 -2.16
N GLY A 63 -2.70 3.70 -2.44
CA GLY A 63 -3.98 4.36 -2.16
C GLY A 63 -4.23 4.81 -0.72
N GLU A 64 -3.24 5.38 -0.04
CA GLU A 64 -3.57 6.44 0.93
C GLU A 64 -3.46 7.78 0.21
N ILE A 65 -4.57 8.20 -0.41
CA ILE A 65 -4.73 9.62 -0.69
C ILE A 65 -4.77 10.29 0.66
N GLU A 66 -3.74 11.07 0.99
CA GLU A 66 -3.74 11.86 2.22
C GLU A 66 -4.90 12.85 2.15
N THR A 67 -5.80 12.72 3.11
CA THR A 67 -6.95 13.61 3.27
C THR A 67 -6.70 14.46 4.48
N VAL A 68 -6.83 15.78 4.33
CA VAL A 68 -6.31 16.71 5.34
C VAL A 68 -7.39 17.11 6.36
N HIS A 69 -8.65 17.13 5.94
CA HIS A 69 -9.80 17.49 6.77
C HIS A 69 -11.11 16.95 6.17
N PRO A 70 -12.23 16.94 6.93
CA PRO A 70 -13.54 16.61 6.37
C PRO A 70 -13.89 17.52 5.19
N GLY A 71 -14.51 16.96 4.15
CA GLY A 71 -14.87 17.66 2.91
C GLY A 71 -13.73 17.82 1.90
N TYR A 72 -12.52 17.36 2.21
CA TYR A 72 -11.35 17.49 1.32
C TYR A 72 -11.48 16.64 0.05
N LEU A 73 -11.88 15.38 0.21
CA LEU A 73 -12.05 14.43 -0.90
C LEU A 73 -13.18 13.47 -0.59
N GLY A 74 -14.06 13.29 -1.57
CA GLY A 74 -15.13 12.29 -1.52
C GLY A 74 -14.92 11.19 -2.54
N SER A 75 -15.27 9.96 -2.16
CA SER A 75 -15.40 8.83 -3.07
C SER A 75 -16.88 8.62 -3.38
N GLN A 76 -17.22 8.53 -4.66
CA GLN A 76 -18.61 8.35 -5.10
C GLN A 76 -18.72 7.17 -6.05
N ASP A 77 -19.72 6.32 -5.81
CA ASP A 77 -20.00 5.17 -6.66
C ASP A 77 -21.50 4.89 -6.77
N THR A 78 -21.92 4.21 -7.84
CA THR A 78 -23.30 3.79 -8.07
C THR A 78 -23.36 2.31 -8.39
N PHE A 79 -24.15 1.55 -7.63
CA PHE A 79 -24.28 0.11 -7.83
C PHE A 79 -25.74 -0.36 -7.76
N TYR A 80 -26.01 -1.49 -8.41
CA TYR A 80 -27.29 -2.16 -8.36
C TYR A 80 -27.47 -2.86 -7.01
N VAL A 81 -28.59 -2.62 -6.33
CA VAL A 81 -28.89 -3.19 -5.01
C VAL A 81 -29.78 -4.42 -5.13
N GLY A 82 -30.75 -4.40 -6.04
CA GLY A 82 -31.70 -5.50 -6.18
C GLY A 82 -33.01 -5.10 -6.87
N ASN A 83 -33.95 -6.03 -6.89
CA ASN A 83 -35.31 -5.79 -7.37
C ASN A 83 -36.29 -6.07 -6.23
N LEU A 84 -37.17 -5.10 -5.96
CA LEU A 84 -38.18 -5.22 -4.90
C LEU A 84 -39.57 -5.30 -5.53
N LYS A 85 -40.34 -6.31 -5.12
CA LYS A 85 -41.69 -6.56 -5.65
C LYS A 85 -42.59 -5.32 -5.43
N GLY A 86 -43.17 -4.81 -6.51
CA GLY A 86 -44.02 -3.62 -6.49
C GLY A 86 -43.28 -2.28 -6.58
N VAL A 87 -41.95 -2.29 -6.54
CA VAL A 87 -41.10 -1.08 -6.68
C VAL A 87 -40.18 -1.18 -7.90
N GLY A 88 -39.72 -2.37 -8.26
CA GLY A 88 -38.84 -2.59 -9.41
C GLY A 88 -37.36 -2.59 -9.04
N ARG A 89 -36.50 -2.22 -10.00
CA ARG A 89 -35.04 -2.23 -9.81
C ARG A 89 -34.61 -1.04 -8.96
N ILE A 90 -33.73 -1.31 -8.00
CA ILE A 90 -33.17 -0.30 -7.09
C ILE A 90 -31.67 -0.17 -7.37
N TYR A 91 -31.25 1.05 -7.61
CA TYR A 91 -29.84 1.44 -7.69
C TYR A 91 -29.50 2.37 -6.53
N GLN A 92 -28.34 2.19 -5.93
CA GLN A 92 -27.85 3.04 -4.86
C GLN A 92 -26.64 3.82 -5.35
N GLN A 93 -26.71 5.14 -5.22
CA GLN A 93 -25.54 6.00 -5.30
C GLN A 93 -25.05 6.28 -3.89
N THR A 94 -23.78 6.02 -3.63
CA THR A 94 -23.13 6.27 -2.34
C THR A 94 -22.03 7.29 -2.51
N PHE A 95 -22.01 8.30 -1.66
CA PHE A 95 -20.90 9.24 -1.49
C PHE A 95 -20.29 9.03 -0.10
N ILE A 96 -18.97 8.96 -0.01
CA ILE A 96 -18.23 8.78 1.24
C ILE A 96 -17.15 9.85 1.32
N ASP A 97 -17.15 10.64 2.40
CA ASP A 97 -16.02 11.51 2.72
C ASP A 97 -14.81 10.66 3.13
N THR A 98 -13.71 10.79 2.40
CA THR A 98 -12.55 9.91 2.55
C THR A 98 -11.73 10.18 3.80
N TYR A 99 -11.92 11.33 4.46
CA TYR A 99 -11.31 11.67 5.76
C TYR A 99 -12.16 11.14 6.93
N SER A 100 -13.36 11.69 7.08
CA SER A 100 -14.27 11.46 8.21
C SER A 100 -15.01 10.12 8.14
N LYS A 101 -14.98 9.45 6.97
CA LYS A 101 -15.71 8.20 6.68
C LYS A 101 -17.24 8.33 6.81
N VAL A 102 -17.76 9.55 6.80
CA VAL A 102 -19.21 9.82 6.76
C VAL A 102 -19.73 9.52 5.35
N ALA A 103 -20.82 8.75 5.28
CA ALA A 103 -21.42 8.31 4.03
C ALA A 103 -22.87 8.79 3.87
N PHE A 104 -23.23 9.16 2.65
CA PHE A 104 -24.59 9.45 2.22
C PHE A 104 -24.98 8.50 1.09
N ALA A 105 -26.21 8.01 1.12
CA ALA A 105 -26.74 7.14 0.08
C ALA A 105 -28.07 7.69 -0.45
N LYS A 106 -28.24 7.61 -1.77
CA LYS A 106 -29.50 7.89 -2.44
C LYS A 106 -29.93 6.68 -3.26
N LEU A 107 -31.16 6.24 -3.02
CA LEU A 107 -31.78 5.16 -3.77
C LEU A 107 -32.56 5.73 -4.95
N TYR A 108 -32.39 5.11 -6.11
CA TYR A 108 -33.12 5.38 -7.33
C TYR A 108 -33.95 4.16 -7.68
N THR A 109 -35.24 4.41 -7.91
CA THR A 109 -36.19 3.45 -8.48
C THR A 109 -36.44 3.85 -9.94
N MET A 110 -36.45 2.88 -10.85
CA MET A 110 -36.84 3.09 -12.25
C MET A 110 -38.36 3.07 -12.41
#